data_AF-A0A1G4S9F6-F1
#
_entry.id   AF-A0A1G4S9F6-F1
#
_cell.length_a   1.000
_cell.length_b   1.000
_cell.length_c   1.000
_cell.angle_alpha   90.00
_cell.angle_beta   90.00
_cell.angle_gamma   90.00
#
_symmetry.space_group_name_H-M   'P 1'
#
loop_
_entity.id
_entity.type
_entity.pdbx_description
1 polymer ?
#
loop_
_entity_poly.entity_id
_entity_poly.type
_entity_poly.pdbx_seq_one_letter_code
_entity_poly.pdbx_strand_id
1 'polypeptide(L)'
;MRILVVGATGTLGRAVVDRLKDSHEIIKAARSGGDVTVDMTSTESIAAMYEVVGKIDAVVVTAGSAKFLPLTDMTPEDNQVAIDSKLKGQVNIVLLGLNYVNDGGSFTLVSGILMDDPIAQGASSAMANGAIRAFVKSSAIEMPRGIRINTVSPNVLEESWNAYADYFAGFVPVPASKAAAAYQKSIEGKQTGQCYEVY
;
A
#
# COMPACT_ATOMS: atom_id res chain seq x y z
N MET A 1 16.02 -5.69 -10.52
CA MET A 1 15.82 -5.14 -9.17
C MET A 1 15.31 -6.22 -8.26
N ARG A 2 15.61 -6.13 -6.97
CA ARG A 2 15.07 -6.98 -5.90
C ARG A 2 13.96 -6.23 -5.17
N ILE A 3 12.73 -6.70 -5.28
CA ILE A 3 11.52 -5.97 -4.88
C ILE A 3 10.77 -6.75 -3.81
N LEU A 4 10.55 -6.11 -2.66
CA LEU A 4 9.70 -6.62 -1.59
C LEU A 4 8.26 -6.17 -1.82
N VAL A 5 7.32 -7.11 -1.95
CA VAL A 5 5.88 -6.82 -2.09
C VAL A 5 5.15 -7.28 -0.84
N VAL A 6 4.77 -6.32 0.01
CA VAL A 6 4.00 -6.55 1.24
C VAL A 6 2.51 -6.54 0.92
N GLY A 7 1.82 -7.63 1.26
CA GLY A 7 0.45 -7.88 0.81
C GLY A 7 0.36 -8.64 -0.52
N ALA A 8 1.44 -9.31 -0.92
CA ALA A 8 1.57 -9.99 -2.22
C ALA A 8 0.48 -11.03 -2.52
N THR A 9 -0.16 -11.59 -1.51
CA THR A 9 -1.22 -12.60 -1.68
C THR A 9 -2.62 -12.01 -1.83
N GLY A 10 -2.81 -10.70 -1.67
CA GLY A 10 -4.09 -10.02 -1.92
C GLY A 10 -4.35 -9.77 -3.41
N THR A 11 -5.58 -9.35 -3.77
CA THR A 11 -5.96 -9.11 -5.17
C THR A 11 -5.04 -8.12 -5.89
N LEU A 12 -4.81 -6.95 -5.29
CA LEU A 12 -3.89 -5.95 -5.83
C LEU A 12 -2.43 -6.43 -5.80
N GLY A 13 -2.03 -7.10 -4.72
CA GLY A 13 -0.68 -7.65 -4.54
C GLY A 13 -0.32 -8.64 -5.64
N ARG A 14 -1.22 -9.58 -5.96
CA ARG A 14 -1.03 -10.55 -7.05
C ARG A 14 -0.87 -9.86 -8.39
N ALA A 15 -1.69 -8.86 -8.70
CA ALA A 15 -1.58 -8.08 -9.94
C ALA A 15 -0.23 -7.34 -10.05
N VAL A 16 0.28 -6.80 -8.93
CA VAL A 16 1.61 -6.17 -8.88
C VAL A 16 2.72 -7.20 -9.08
N VAL A 17 2.65 -8.36 -8.40
CA VAL A 17 3.61 -9.45 -8.59
C VAL A 17 3.61 -9.94 -10.03
N ASP A 18 2.44 -10.21 -10.61
CA ASP A 18 2.29 -10.69 -11.99
C ASP A 18 2.87 -9.72 -13.00
N ARG A 19 2.76 -8.41 -12.75
CA ARG A 19 3.31 -7.38 -13.63
C ARG A 19 4.83 -7.29 -13.59
N LEU A 20 5.45 -7.56 -12.44
CA LEU A 20 6.87 -7.26 -12.20
C LEU A 20 7.78 -8.51 -12.25
N LYS A 21 7.22 -9.71 -12.08
CA LYS A 21 7.97 -10.97 -11.90
C LYS A 21 8.88 -11.35 -13.07
N ASP A 22 8.57 -10.95 -14.29
CA ASP A 22 9.35 -11.34 -15.47
C ASP A 22 10.63 -10.51 -15.65
N SER A 23 10.72 -9.35 -14.99
CA SER A 23 11.86 -8.42 -15.12
C SER A 23 12.64 -8.22 -13.81
N HIS A 24 12.10 -8.69 -12.69
CA HIS A 24 12.63 -8.42 -11.35
C HIS A 24 12.55 -9.64 -10.44
N GLU A 25 13.45 -9.71 -9.46
CA GLU A 25 13.35 -10.66 -8.36
C GLU A 25 12.29 -10.15 -7.38
N ILE A 26 11.22 -10.92 -7.19
CA ILE A 26 10.10 -10.56 -6.31
C ILE A 26 10.16 -11.39 -5.03
N ILE A 27 10.13 -10.70 -3.89
CA ILE A 27 9.98 -11.30 -2.57
C ILE A 27 8.57 -11.01 -2.08
N LYS A 28 7.75 -12.03 -1.96
CA LYS A 28 6.36 -11.90 -1.52
C LYS A 28 6.31 -11.91 0.01
N ALA A 29 5.87 -10.81 0.61
CA ALA A 29 5.60 -10.75 2.04
C ALA A 29 4.09 -10.70 2.29
N ALA A 30 3.60 -11.53 3.22
CA ALA A 30 2.19 -11.58 3.58
C ALA A 30 1.99 -12.19 4.96
N ARG A 31 0.79 -12.06 5.56
CA ARG A 31 0.44 -12.78 6.80
C ARG A 31 0.45 -14.30 6.62
N SER A 32 0.15 -14.77 5.41
CA SER A 32 0.19 -16.17 5.02
C SER A 32 0.43 -16.31 3.52
N GLY A 33 1.11 -17.39 3.11
CA GLY A 33 1.33 -17.73 1.70
C GLY A 33 2.37 -16.88 0.95
N GLY A 34 3.12 -16.01 1.66
CA GLY A 34 4.28 -15.31 1.13
C GLY A 34 5.57 -16.13 1.28
N ASP A 35 6.65 -15.66 0.66
CA ASP A 35 8.01 -16.17 0.88
C ASP A 35 8.52 -15.77 2.27
N VAL A 36 8.06 -14.63 2.80
CA VAL A 36 8.30 -14.15 4.17
C VAL A 36 6.98 -13.78 4.84
N THR A 37 6.84 -14.12 6.12
CA THR A 37 5.66 -13.76 6.91
C THR A 37 5.80 -12.36 7.51
N VAL A 38 4.76 -11.54 7.42
CA VAL A 38 4.71 -10.24 8.11
C VAL A 38 3.30 -9.88 8.57
N ASP A 39 3.20 -9.43 9.82
CA ASP A 39 2.06 -8.68 10.33
C ASP A 39 2.45 -7.19 10.44
N MET A 40 1.86 -6.36 9.58
CA MET A 40 2.15 -4.92 9.55
C MET A 40 1.64 -4.18 10.80
N THR A 41 0.83 -4.80 11.65
CA THR A 41 0.39 -4.21 12.92
C THR A 41 1.43 -4.36 14.04
N SER A 42 2.46 -5.21 13.86
CA SER A 42 3.58 -5.40 14.81
C SER A 42 4.89 -4.87 14.23
N THR A 43 5.50 -3.92 14.94
CA THR A 43 6.82 -3.37 14.59
C THR A 43 7.91 -4.43 14.65
N GLU A 44 7.79 -5.38 15.56
CA GLU A 44 8.72 -6.51 15.73
C GLU A 44 8.63 -7.45 14.52
N SER A 45 7.40 -7.73 14.04
CA SER A 45 7.20 -8.53 12.83
C SER A 45 7.77 -7.85 11.59
N ILE A 46 7.59 -6.53 11.46
CA ILE A 46 8.18 -5.75 10.36
C ILE A 46 9.72 -5.79 10.41
N ALA A 47 10.31 -5.59 11.59
CA ALA A 47 11.76 -5.64 11.77
C ALA A 47 12.32 -7.02 11.40
N ALA A 48 11.72 -8.09 11.93
CA ALA A 48 12.11 -9.47 11.62
C ALA A 48 12.01 -9.78 10.12
N MET A 49 10.95 -9.30 9.44
CA MET A 49 10.84 -9.44 7.99
C MET A 49 12.03 -8.79 7.27
N TYR A 50 12.40 -7.56 7.63
CA TYR A 50 13.52 -6.87 6.99
C TYR A 50 14.87 -7.53 7.28
N GLU A 51 15.08 -8.07 8.49
CA GLU A 51 16.29 -8.85 8.81
C GLU A 51 16.43 -10.08 7.92
N VAL A 52 15.34 -10.82 7.70
CA VAL A 52 15.32 -11.99 6.80
C VAL A 52 15.50 -11.59 5.34
N VAL A 53 14.84 -10.52 4.91
CA VAL A 53 14.87 -10.06 3.52
C VAL A 53 16.25 -9.50 3.16
N GLY A 54 16.87 -8.70 4.02
CA GLY A 54 18.13 -8.00 3.72
C GLY A 54 17.96 -6.82 2.75
N LYS A 55 19.03 -6.47 2.04
CA LYS A 55 19.05 -5.30 1.14
C LYS A 55 18.18 -5.50 -0.12
N ILE A 56 17.45 -4.46 -0.51
CA ILE A 56 16.48 -4.47 -1.62
C ILE A 56 16.46 -3.13 -2.37
N ASP A 57 15.93 -3.12 -3.59
CA ASP A 57 15.86 -1.93 -4.43
C ASP A 57 14.51 -1.20 -4.31
N ALA A 58 13.43 -1.94 -4.01
CA ALA A 58 12.11 -1.34 -3.82
C ALA A 58 11.24 -2.09 -2.81
N VAL A 59 10.42 -1.33 -2.07
CA VAL A 59 9.36 -1.84 -1.20
C VAL A 59 8.02 -1.38 -1.74
N VAL A 60 7.11 -2.33 -1.88
CA VAL A 60 5.73 -2.09 -2.32
C VAL A 60 4.77 -2.55 -1.24
N VAL A 61 3.75 -1.75 -0.97
CA VAL A 61 2.66 -2.10 -0.06
C VAL A 61 1.34 -2.12 -0.83
N THR A 62 0.67 -3.26 -0.77
CA THR A 62 -0.67 -3.50 -1.37
C THR A 62 -1.66 -4.02 -0.31
N ALA A 63 -1.38 -3.77 0.96
CA ALA A 63 -2.18 -4.23 2.09
C ALA A 63 -2.48 -3.09 3.07
N GLY A 64 -3.59 -3.25 3.79
CA GLY A 64 -4.06 -2.34 4.82
C GLY A 64 -5.54 -2.59 5.06
N SER A 65 -5.94 -2.68 6.33
CA SER A 65 -7.32 -3.02 6.71
C SER A 65 -7.99 -1.82 7.33
N ALA A 66 -9.29 -1.64 7.07
CA ALA A 66 -10.14 -0.63 7.69
C ALA A 66 -11.54 -1.22 7.85
N LYS A 67 -12.29 -0.81 8.88
CA LYS A 67 -13.70 -1.19 9.03
C LYS A 67 -14.59 -0.25 8.21
N PHE A 68 -15.62 -0.82 7.60
CA PHE A 68 -16.69 -0.10 6.92
C PHE A 68 -17.90 -0.13 7.86
N LEU A 69 -18.19 1.00 8.48
CA LEU A 69 -19.32 1.17 9.39
C LEU A 69 -19.94 2.56 9.20
N PRO A 70 -21.28 2.71 9.36
CA PRO A 70 -21.90 4.02 9.41
C PRO A 70 -21.19 4.94 10.42
N LEU A 71 -21.05 6.23 10.10
CA LEU A 71 -20.31 7.16 10.95
C LEU A 71 -20.91 7.25 12.37
N THR A 72 -22.23 7.13 12.49
CA THR A 72 -22.96 7.15 13.77
C THR A 72 -22.70 5.92 14.64
N ASP A 73 -22.24 4.83 14.04
CA ASP A 73 -22.08 3.53 14.69
C ASP A 73 -20.59 3.22 14.94
N MET A 74 -19.69 4.00 14.34
CA MET A 74 -18.25 3.78 14.42
C MET A 74 -17.69 4.24 15.77
N THR A 75 -17.14 3.29 16.53
CA THR A 75 -16.44 3.57 17.78
C THR A 75 -14.97 3.96 17.55
N PRO A 76 -14.30 4.59 18.53
CA PRO A 76 -12.85 4.79 18.48
C PRO A 76 -12.07 3.48 18.26
N GLU A 77 -12.49 2.38 18.88
CA GLU A 77 -11.88 1.05 18.73
C GLU A 77 -12.05 0.50 17.31
N ASP A 78 -13.20 0.76 16.67
CA ASP A 78 -13.41 0.40 15.27
C ASP A 78 -12.49 1.19 14.34
N ASN A 79 -12.34 2.49 14.60
CA ASN A 79 -11.46 3.35 13.82
C ASN A 79 -9.97 3.01 14.02
N GLN A 80 -9.61 2.53 15.23
CA GLN A 80 -8.25 2.12 15.58
C GLN A 80 -7.72 1.02 14.66
N VAL A 81 -8.59 0.16 14.11
CA VAL A 81 -8.18 -0.88 13.14
C VAL A 81 -7.53 -0.27 11.90
N ALA A 82 -8.11 0.80 11.33
CA ALA A 82 -7.52 1.49 10.18
C ALA A 82 -6.23 2.22 10.56
N ILE A 83 -6.19 2.78 11.77
CA ILE A 83 -5.00 3.45 12.31
C ILE A 83 -3.85 2.47 12.43
N ASP A 84 -4.04 1.28 13.02
CA ASP A 84 -2.95 0.33 13.21
C ASP A 84 -2.55 -0.39 11.93
N SER A 85 -3.53 -0.78 11.10
CA SER A 85 -3.24 -1.57 9.89
C SER A 85 -2.94 -0.68 8.68
N LYS A 86 -3.92 0.08 8.20
CA LYS A 86 -3.81 0.80 6.91
C LYS A 86 -2.96 2.06 7.01
N LEU A 87 -2.91 2.71 8.17
CA LEU A 87 -2.11 3.92 8.38
C LEU A 87 -0.74 3.55 8.97
N LYS A 88 -0.65 3.27 10.27
CA LYS A 88 0.60 3.04 11.00
C LYS A 88 1.37 1.88 10.41
N GLY A 89 0.72 0.78 10.02
CA GLY A 89 1.40 -0.36 9.42
C GLY A 89 2.20 0.03 8.17
N GLN A 90 1.61 0.80 7.25
CA GLN A 90 2.34 1.26 6.05
C GLN A 90 3.44 2.28 6.38
N VAL A 91 3.19 3.19 7.32
CA VAL A 91 4.20 4.15 7.79
C VAL A 91 5.39 3.41 8.42
N ASN A 92 5.14 2.41 9.27
CA ASN A 92 6.17 1.64 9.95
C ASN A 92 6.99 0.80 8.97
N ILE A 93 6.39 0.28 7.88
CA ILE A 93 7.14 -0.35 6.79
C ILE A 93 8.20 0.60 6.22
N VAL A 94 7.87 1.89 6.06
CA VAL A 94 8.84 2.90 5.60
C VAL A 94 9.88 3.18 6.68
N LEU A 95 9.45 3.56 7.88
CA LEU A 95 10.35 3.98 8.97
C LEU A 95 11.38 2.91 9.34
N LEU A 96 10.96 1.64 9.39
CA LEU A 96 11.84 0.51 9.71
C LEU A 96 12.62 0.00 8.48
N GLY A 97 12.19 0.34 7.27
CA GLY A 97 12.78 -0.12 6.02
C GLY A 97 13.91 0.76 5.47
N LEU A 98 14.09 2.00 5.96
CA LEU A 98 15.03 2.97 5.40
C LEU A 98 16.46 2.43 5.27
N ASN A 99 16.91 1.60 6.23
CA ASN A 99 18.25 1.03 6.20
C ASN A 99 18.38 -0.20 5.29
N TYR A 100 17.27 -0.76 4.79
CA TYR A 100 17.25 -1.95 3.95
C TYR A 100 17.11 -1.61 2.45
N VAL A 101 16.63 -0.42 2.12
CA VAL A 101 16.53 0.04 0.74
C VAL A 101 17.87 0.58 0.24
N ASN A 102 18.32 0.12 -0.93
CA ASN A 102 19.55 0.54 -1.59
C ASN A 102 19.49 2.02 -2.02
N ASP A 103 20.66 2.62 -2.29
CA ASP A 103 20.75 3.99 -2.81
C ASP A 103 19.97 4.13 -4.11
N GLY A 104 19.19 5.19 -4.26
CA GLY A 104 18.29 5.38 -5.41
C GLY A 104 17.05 4.47 -5.44
N GLY A 105 16.86 3.63 -4.41
CA GLY A 105 15.70 2.73 -4.29
C GLY A 105 14.38 3.46 -4.03
N SER A 106 13.30 2.71 -3.81
CA SER A 106 11.97 3.33 -3.67
C SER A 106 11.00 2.63 -2.72
N PHE A 107 10.05 3.41 -2.18
CA PHE A 107 8.85 2.95 -1.50
C PHE A 107 7.61 3.29 -2.33
N THR A 108 6.65 2.37 -2.42
CA THR A 108 5.34 2.63 -3.03
C THR A 108 4.23 2.11 -2.14
N LEU A 109 3.42 3.02 -1.59
CA LEU A 109 2.36 2.72 -0.63
C LEU A 109 0.98 2.72 -1.31
N VAL A 110 -0.04 2.16 -0.65
CA VAL A 110 -1.42 2.18 -1.14
C VAL A 110 -2.28 3.17 -0.35
N SER A 111 -2.99 4.04 -1.06
CA SER A 111 -4.09 4.85 -0.51
C SER A 111 -5.43 4.34 -1.05
N GLY A 112 -6.17 5.15 -1.81
CA GLY A 112 -7.41 4.77 -2.47
C GLY A 112 -8.41 5.91 -2.60
N ILE A 113 -9.33 5.74 -3.55
CA ILE A 113 -10.29 6.76 -4.00
C ILE A 113 -11.12 7.40 -2.88
N LEU A 114 -11.39 6.69 -1.78
CA LEU A 114 -12.29 7.14 -0.72
C LEU A 114 -11.89 8.44 -0.01
N MET A 115 -10.63 8.90 -0.14
CA MET A 115 -10.23 10.22 0.36
C MET A 115 -10.68 11.38 -0.53
N ASP A 116 -10.93 11.11 -1.81
CA ASP A 116 -11.31 12.10 -2.83
C ASP A 116 -12.79 11.95 -3.24
N ASP A 117 -13.30 10.72 -3.31
CA ASP A 117 -14.70 10.40 -3.62
C ASP A 117 -15.31 9.52 -2.49
N PRO A 118 -15.87 10.14 -1.44
CA PRO A 118 -16.30 9.44 -0.25
C PRO A 118 -17.62 8.70 -0.46
N ILE A 119 -17.75 7.54 0.20
CA ILE A 119 -18.98 6.74 0.26
C ILE A 119 -19.52 6.69 1.70
N ALA A 120 -20.78 6.30 1.85
CA ALA A 120 -21.30 5.89 3.15
C ALA A 120 -20.41 4.79 3.75
N GLN A 121 -20.17 4.86 5.04
CA GLN A 121 -19.32 3.92 5.80
C GLN A 121 -17.81 3.98 5.53
N GLY A 122 -17.35 4.83 4.61
CA GLY A 122 -15.95 4.88 4.16
C GLY A 122 -15.00 5.72 5.02
N ALA A 123 -15.49 6.40 6.06
CA ALA A 123 -14.75 7.46 6.77
C ALA A 123 -13.39 7.00 7.35
N SER A 124 -13.33 5.82 7.98
CA SER A 124 -12.09 5.28 8.56
C SER A 124 -11.03 4.98 7.47
N SER A 125 -11.47 4.43 6.34
CA SER A 125 -10.60 4.16 5.18
C SER A 125 -10.12 5.46 4.51
N ALA A 126 -11.00 6.46 4.38
CA ALA A 126 -10.69 7.78 3.83
C ALA A 126 -9.64 8.51 4.68
N MET A 127 -9.79 8.50 6.01
CA MET A 127 -8.80 9.05 6.96
C MET A 127 -7.42 8.42 6.75
N ALA A 128 -7.34 7.09 6.72
CA ALA A 128 -6.06 6.40 6.51
C ALA A 128 -5.44 6.76 5.15
N ASN A 129 -6.25 6.84 4.09
CA ASN A 129 -5.79 7.21 2.75
C ASN A 129 -5.20 8.63 2.71
N GLY A 130 -5.91 9.60 3.29
CA GLY A 130 -5.45 10.98 3.37
C GLY A 130 -4.15 11.11 4.18
N ALA A 131 -4.05 10.41 5.31
CA ALA A 131 -2.85 10.38 6.14
C ALA A 131 -1.64 9.82 5.37
N ILE A 132 -1.81 8.71 4.64
CA ILE A 132 -0.75 8.12 3.82
C ILE A 132 -0.34 9.05 2.67
N ARG A 133 -1.30 9.69 1.98
CA ARG A 133 -0.99 10.68 0.92
C ARG A 133 -0.14 11.82 1.46
N ALA A 134 -0.51 12.37 2.61
CA ALA A 134 0.23 13.48 3.24
C ALA A 134 1.62 13.04 3.72
N PHE A 135 1.71 11.89 4.40
CA PHE A 135 2.97 11.31 4.86
C PHE A 135 3.96 11.15 3.69
N VAL A 136 3.54 10.49 2.61
CA VAL A 136 4.41 10.27 1.44
C VAL A 136 4.86 11.59 0.81
N LYS A 137 3.96 12.56 0.66
CA LYS A 137 4.31 13.86 0.08
C LYS A 137 5.37 14.57 0.90
N SER A 138 5.25 14.57 2.23
CA SER A 138 6.22 15.21 3.12
C SER A 138 7.53 14.44 3.16
N SER A 139 7.50 13.11 3.40
CA SER A 139 8.71 12.30 3.53
C SER A 139 9.59 12.32 2.28
N ALA A 140 9.01 12.54 1.10
CA ALA A 140 9.74 12.61 -0.15
C ALA A 140 10.86 13.68 -0.20
N ILE A 141 10.74 14.76 0.58
CA ILE A 141 11.77 15.82 0.62
C ILE A 141 12.90 15.53 1.62
N GLU A 142 12.71 14.52 2.47
CA GLU A 142 13.63 14.13 3.54
C GLU A 142 14.29 12.75 3.28
N MET A 143 13.92 12.07 2.19
CA MET A 143 14.46 10.74 1.88
C MET A 143 15.98 10.79 1.66
N PRO A 144 16.76 9.94 2.36
CA PRO A 144 18.21 9.92 2.23
C PRO A 144 18.64 9.16 0.97
N ARG A 145 19.91 9.31 0.56
CA ARG A 145 20.56 8.46 -0.46
C ARG A 145 19.83 8.40 -1.81
N GLY A 146 19.06 9.44 -2.14
CA GLY A 146 18.26 9.50 -3.36
C GLY A 146 17.06 8.53 -3.39
N ILE A 147 16.66 7.98 -2.23
CA ILE A 147 15.46 7.14 -2.13
C ILE A 147 14.22 7.95 -2.51
N ARG A 148 13.28 7.30 -3.19
CA ARG A 148 12.00 7.89 -3.60
C ARG A 148 10.85 7.26 -2.84
N ILE A 149 9.74 7.98 -2.71
CA ILE A 149 8.52 7.46 -2.11
C ILE A 149 7.30 8.01 -2.84
N ASN A 150 6.35 7.15 -3.21
CA ASN A 150 5.08 7.55 -3.82
C ASN A 150 3.91 6.73 -3.25
N THR A 151 2.69 7.14 -3.59
CA THR A 151 1.46 6.38 -3.33
C THR A 151 0.74 6.03 -4.62
N VAL A 152 0.00 4.93 -4.62
CA VAL A 152 -1.01 4.60 -5.65
C VAL A 152 -2.40 4.71 -4.99
N SER A 153 -3.30 5.46 -5.62
CA SER A 153 -4.69 5.63 -5.19
C SER A 153 -5.63 4.95 -6.19
N PRO A 154 -5.95 3.65 -6.01
CA PRO A 154 -6.86 2.96 -6.90
C PRO A 154 -8.33 3.26 -6.58
N ASN A 155 -9.18 3.17 -7.61
CA ASN A 155 -10.60 2.93 -7.46
C ASN A 155 -10.88 1.53 -6.88
N VAL A 156 -12.14 1.23 -6.60
CA VAL A 156 -12.59 -0.16 -6.40
C VAL A 156 -12.19 -1.03 -7.59
N LEU A 157 -11.64 -2.21 -7.32
CA LEU A 157 -11.10 -3.09 -8.35
C LEU A 157 -12.20 -3.96 -8.96
N GLU A 158 -12.14 -4.21 -10.27
CA GLU A 158 -13.05 -5.11 -10.99
C GLU A 158 -13.09 -6.50 -10.34
N GLU A 159 -11.92 -7.04 -10.00
CA GLU A 159 -11.75 -8.34 -9.39
C GLU A 159 -12.28 -8.41 -7.94
N SER A 160 -12.55 -7.25 -7.34
CA SER A 160 -13.18 -7.13 -6.01
C SER A 160 -14.63 -6.67 -6.08
N TRP A 161 -15.17 -6.38 -7.27
CA TRP A 161 -16.46 -5.72 -7.44
C TRP A 161 -17.60 -6.46 -6.75
N ASN A 162 -17.67 -7.79 -6.91
CA ASN A 162 -18.72 -8.61 -6.29
C ASN A 162 -18.77 -8.49 -4.75
N ALA A 163 -17.65 -8.18 -4.10
CA ALA A 163 -17.58 -8.04 -2.64
C ALA A 163 -17.90 -6.60 -2.17
N TYR A 164 -17.80 -5.61 -3.05
CA TYR A 164 -17.86 -4.20 -2.68
C TYR A 164 -18.94 -3.38 -3.42
N ALA A 165 -19.64 -3.94 -4.41
CA ALA A 165 -20.58 -3.22 -5.26
C ALA A 165 -21.61 -2.40 -4.47
N ASP A 166 -22.15 -2.96 -3.38
CA ASP A 166 -23.17 -2.30 -2.55
C ASP A 166 -22.65 -1.01 -1.87
N TYR A 167 -21.35 -0.92 -1.62
CA TYR A 167 -20.71 0.27 -1.04
C TYR A 167 -20.41 1.35 -2.09
N PHE A 168 -20.26 0.95 -3.35
CA PHE A 168 -19.75 1.77 -4.46
C PHE A 168 -20.79 1.93 -5.59
N ALA A 169 -22.07 2.02 -5.24
CA ALA A 169 -23.13 2.21 -6.22
C ALA A 169 -22.87 3.44 -7.12
N GLY A 170 -22.83 3.23 -8.43
CA GLY A 170 -22.55 4.27 -9.43
C GLY A 170 -21.07 4.46 -9.80
N PHE A 171 -20.14 3.79 -9.10
CA PHE A 171 -18.73 3.79 -9.48
C PHE A 171 -18.48 2.86 -10.67
N VAL A 172 -17.49 3.21 -11.49
CA VAL A 172 -16.94 2.32 -12.52
C VAL A 172 -15.65 1.70 -11.95
N PRO A 173 -15.60 0.38 -11.70
CA PRO A 173 -14.39 -0.24 -11.17
C PRO A 173 -13.23 -0.18 -12.17
N VAL A 174 -12.00 -0.33 -11.67
CA VAL A 174 -10.79 -0.40 -12.50
C VAL A 174 -10.15 -1.80 -12.43
N PRO A 175 -9.54 -2.30 -13.52
CA PRO A 175 -8.79 -3.56 -13.44
C PRO A 175 -7.62 -3.46 -12.48
N ALA A 176 -7.35 -4.49 -11.67
CA ALA A 176 -6.17 -4.53 -10.80
C ALA A 176 -4.85 -4.40 -11.60
N SER A 177 -4.83 -4.85 -12.84
CA SER A 177 -3.70 -4.69 -13.77
C SER A 177 -3.42 -3.22 -14.13
N LYS A 178 -4.46 -2.37 -14.21
CA LYS A 178 -4.32 -0.91 -14.40
C LYS A 178 -3.69 -0.27 -13.17
N ALA A 179 -4.13 -0.65 -11.98
CA ALA A 179 -3.52 -0.19 -10.73
C ALA A 179 -2.06 -0.67 -10.59
N ALA A 180 -1.76 -1.92 -10.97
CA ALA A 180 -0.40 -2.46 -10.98
C ALA A 180 0.56 -1.66 -11.89
N ALA A 181 0.07 -1.08 -12.99
CA ALA A 181 0.87 -0.20 -13.85
C ALA A 181 1.35 1.07 -13.12
N ALA A 182 0.56 1.62 -12.20
CA ALA A 182 0.98 2.75 -11.38
C ALA A 182 2.08 2.37 -10.37
N TYR A 183 2.07 1.15 -9.84
CA TYR A 183 3.17 0.63 -9.04
C TYR A 183 4.46 0.51 -9.85
N GLN A 184 4.39 -0.06 -11.06
CA GLN A 184 5.54 -0.12 -11.95
C GLN A 184 6.09 1.28 -12.26
N LYS A 185 5.22 2.25 -12.57
CA LYS A 185 5.61 3.65 -12.77
C LYS A 185 6.36 4.23 -11.56
N SER A 186 5.92 3.91 -10.34
CA SER A 186 6.60 4.35 -9.12
C SER A 186 8.00 3.74 -8.99
N ILE A 187 8.13 2.44 -9.26
CA ILE A 187 9.36 1.67 -9.06
C ILE A 187 10.39 2.03 -10.13
N GLU A 188 10.03 1.92 -11.41
CA GLU A 188 10.93 2.11 -12.55
C GLU A 188 11.09 3.57 -12.97
N GLY A 189 10.13 4.42 -12.61
CA GLY A 189 10.19 5.87 -12.84
C GLY A 189 11.16 6.58 -11.91
N LYS A 190 11.23 7.92 -12.04
CA LYS A 190 12.14 8.77 -11.24
C LYS A 190 11.44 9.83 -10.38
N GLN A 191 10.11 9.80 -10.35
CA GLN A 191 9.31 10.74 -9.55
C GLN A 191 9.29 10.32 -8.07
N THR A 192 9.10 11.30 -7.18
CA THR A 192 8.94 11.15 -5.72
C THR A 192 7.86 12.10 -5.20
N GLY A 193 7.25 11.79 -4.06
CA GLY A 193 6.19 12.59 -3.43
C GLY A 193 4.86 12.60 -4.18
N GLN A 194 4.66 11.67 -5.11
CA GLN A 194 3.47 11.64 -5.96
C GLN A 194 2.34 10.78 -5.36
N CYS A 195 1.12 11.12 -5.78
CA CYS A 195 -0.05 10.25 -5.66
C CYS A 195 -0.51 9.89 -7.06
N TYR A 196 -0.37 8.62 -7.45
CA TYR A 196 -0.81 8.13 -8.74
C TYR A 196 -2.27 7.66 -8.63
N GLU A 197 -3.18 8.52 -9.07
CA GLU A 197 -4.60 8.24 -9.12
C GLU A 197 -4.92 7.27 -10.26
N VAL A 198 -5.66 6.21 -9.95
CA VAL A 198 -6.15 5.21 -10.90
C VAL A 198 -7.64 5.05 -10.67
N TYR A 199 -8.38 6.10 -11.07
CA TYR A 199 -9.83 6.15 -11.00
C TYR A 199 -10.51 5.56 -12.24
#